data_AF-A0A2Z6E0X0-F1
#
_entry.id   AF-A0A2Z6E0X0-F1
#
_cell.length_a   1.000
_cell.length_b   1.000
_cell.length_c   1.000
_cell.angle_alpha   90.00
_cell.angle_beta   90.00
_cell.angle_gamma   90.00
#
_symmetry.space_group_name_H-M   'P 1'
#
loop_
_entity.id
_entity.type
_entity.pdbx_description
1 polymer ?
#
loop_
_entity_poly.entity_id
_entity_poly.type
_entity_poly.pdbx_seq_one_letter_code
_entity_poly.pdbx_strand_id
1 'polypeptide(L)'
;MDAREAPARLADPARIAVSAPETWSARAQRRARTAVKDWALAEGALRAAGSDVVREMLRTAARFVTLDHYPEGDVLDAHTGAQYYYHAHRSGEHGHFHCFARPPLLSPEAAWQSREGKRFGPQGDEAIAHLVAIGMDAWGRPISLFLTNRWVTDETWVPAHRLLPLVNRFAVTHAYPNWAANIWLTTFIRAVQPWIVALLRARDARIAAHLAAQPELLEDRSVEVIVQMELTTAWPALAAWAGLELPPIPE
;
A
#
# COMPACT_ATOMS: atom_id res chain seq x y z
N MET A 1 11.69 -35.13 -19.30
CA MET A 1 11.04 -34.79 -18.02
C MET A 1 11.93 -33.75 -17.38
N ASP A 2 11.61 -32.49 -17.58
CA ASP A 2 12.52 -31.38 -17.32
C ASP A 2 12.57 -31.12 -15.81
N ALA A 3 13.69 -31.49 -15.18
CA ALA A 3 13.92 -31.28 -13.76
C ALA A 3 14.17 -29.78 -13.54
N ARG A 4 13.10 -28.99 -13.49
CA ARG A 4 13.18 -27.63 -13.00
C ARG A 4 13.63 -27.71 -11.55
N GLU A 5 14.85 -27.23 -11.29
CA GLU A 5 15.39 -27.03 -9.94
C GLU A 5 14.31 -26.39 -9.07
N ALA A 6 14.06 -26.97 -7.90
CA ALA A 6 13.17 -26.37 -6.93
C ALA A 6 13.70 -24.95 -6.63
N PRO A 7 12.85 -23.91 -6.68
CA PRO A 7 13.33 -22.56 -6.44
C PRO A 7 13.94 -22.47 -5.05
N ALA A 8 15.08 -21.79 -4.95
CA ALA A 8 15.74 -21.51 -3.68
C ALA A 8 14.78 -20.83 -2.70
N ARG A 9 15.01 -21.03 -1.40
CA ARG A 9 14.23 -20.41 -0.32
C ARG A 9 14.13 -18.90 -0.55
N LEU A 10 12.92 -18.35 -0.39
CA LEU A 10 12.71 -16.92 -0.55
C LEU A 10 13.36 -16.19 0.63
N ALA A 11 14.21 -15.21 0.32
CA ALA A 11 14.90 -14.37 1.30
C ALA A 11 14.71 -12.88 0.99
N ASP A 12 14.85 -12.49 -0.28
CA ASP A 12 14.75 -11.09 -0.72
C ASP A 12 13.44 -10.76 -1.43
N PRO A 13 12.96 -9.50 -1.30
CA PRO A 13 11.79 -9.02 -2.01
C PRO A 13 12.04 -8.99 -3.52
N ALA A 14 11.02 -9.38 -4.30
CA ALA A 14 11.09 -9.21 -5.75
C ALA A 14 10.89 -7.72 -6.10
N ARG A 15 11.83 -7.14 -6.84
CA ARG A 15 11.71 -5.77 -7.37
C ARG A 15 10.93 -5.78 -8.68
N ILE A 16 9.82 -5.05 -8.72
CA ILE A 16 8.95 -4.91 -9.89
C ILE A 16 9.24 -3.56 -10.54
N ALA A 17 9.41 -3.56 -11.87
CA ALA A 17 9.64 -2.33 -12.62
C ALA A 17 8.39 -1.45 -12.62
N VAL A 18 8.59 -0.14 -12.49
CA VAL A 18 7.51 0.84 -12.52
C VAL A 18 7.21 1.25 -13.95
N SER A 19 5.95 1.18 -14.34
CA SER A 19 5.48 1.62 -15.66
C SER A 19 5.14 3.11 -15.64
N ALA A 20 5.54 3.84 -16.68
CA ALA A 20 5.18 5.25 -16.81
C ALA A 20 3.64 5.40 -17.04
N PRO A 21 2.94 6.38 -16.43
CA PRO A 21 1.49 6.54 -16.57
C PRO A 21 0.99 6.58 -18.02
N GLU A 22 1.81 7.09 -18.94
CA GLU A 22 1.55 7.21 -20.38
C GLU A 22 1.43 5.83 -21.05
N THR A 23 2.08 4.81 -20.49
CA THR A 23 2.06 3.43 -20.98
C THR A 23 0.85 2.63 -20.47
N TRP A 24 0.09 3.17 -19.51
CA TRP A 24 -1.11 2.50 -19.01
C TRP A 24 -2.20 2.44 -20.07
N SER A 25 -3.07 1.42 -19.99
CA SER A 25 -4.23 1.33 -20.88
C SER A 25 -5.09 2.60 -20.80
N ALA A 26 -5.73 2.99 -21.92
CA ALA A 26 -6.61 4.16 -21.93
C ALA A 26 -7.73 4.10 -20.88
N ARG A 27 -8.22 2.90 -20.53
CA ARG A 27 -9.18 2.70 -19.44
C ARG A 27 -8.57 3.03 -18.07
N ALA A 28 -7.35 2.60 -17.81
CA ALA A 28 -6.63 2.88 -16.58
C ALA A 28 -6.33 4.38 -16.43
N GLN A 29 -5.80 5.02 -17.49
CA GLN A 29 -5.57 6.46 -17.48
C GLN A 29 -6.85 7.26 -17.23
N ARG A 30 -7.98 6.88 -17.86
CA ARG A 30 -9.28 7.53 -17.61
C ARG A 30 -9.74 7.38 -16.15
N ARG A 31 -9.55 6.21 -15.54
CA ARG A 31 -9.94 5.97 -14.15
C ARG A 31 -9.10 6.76 -13.16
N ALA A 32 -7.79 6.82 -13.38
CA ALA A 32 -6.89 7.51 -12.49
C ALA A 32 -6.96 9.04 -12.65
N ARG A 33 -7.40 9.59 -13.79
CA ARG A 33 -7.43 11.03 -14.06
C ARG A 33 -8.14 11.87 -12.98
N THR A 34 -9.30 11.44 -12.48
CA THR A 34 -10.00 12.18 -11.42
C THR A 34 -9.23 12.11 -10.11
N ALA A 35 -8.81 10.91 -9.72
CA ALA A 35 -8.03 10.70 -8.51
C ALA A 35 -6.71 11.50 -8.51
N VAL A 36 -6.05 11.59 -9.66
CA VAL A 36 -4.84 12.40 -9.84
C VAL A 36 -5.09 13.89 -9.58
N LYS A 37 -6.21 14.44 -10.05
CA LYS A 37 -6.58 15.84 -9.79
C LYS A 37 -6.92 16.09 -8.33
N ASP A 38 -7.69 15.20 -7.72
CA ASP A 38 -8.08 15.32 -6.31
C ASP A 38 -6.87 15.15 -5.39
N TRP A 39 -5.93 14.27 -5.78
CA TRP A 39 -4.63 14.12 -5.12
C TRP A 39 -3.82 15.42 -5.18
N ALA A 40 -3.71 16.04 -6.36
CA ALA A 40 -3.01 17.31 -6.51
C ALA A 40 -3.65 18.45 -5.70
N LEU A 41 -4.98 18.48 -5.63
CA LEU A 41 -5.71 19.46 -4.81
C LEU A 41 -5.40 19.28 -3.32
N ALA A 42 -5.41 18.03 -2.83
CA ALA A 42 -5.10 17.73 -1.44
C ALA A 42 -3.64 18.04 -1.08
N GLU A 43 -2.70 17.70 -1.96
CA GLU A 43 -1.29 18.07 -1.85
C GLU A 43 -1.13 19.59 -1.75
N GLY A 44 -1.79 20.35 -2.64
CA GLY A 44 -1.77 21.81 -2.62
C GLY A 44 -2.34 22.41 -1.33
N ALA A 45 -3.44 21.85 -0.81
CA ALA A 45 -4.05 22.28 0.44
C ALA A 45 -3.13 22.07 1.65
N LEU A 46 -2.46 20.91 1.74
CA LEU A 46 -1.48 20.62 2.79
C LEU A 46 -0.29 21.58 2.71
N ARG A 47 0.25 21.79 1.51
CA ARG A 47 1.38 22.70 1.28
C ARG A 47 1.03 24.15 1.61
N ALA A 48 -0.15 24.62 1.23
CA ALA A 48 -0.61 25.97 1.57
C ALA A 48 -0.71 26.18 3.10
N ALA A 49 -0.93 25.12 3.86
CA ALA A 49 -0.90 25.12 5.33
C ALA A 49 0.51 24.91 5.93
N GLY A 50 1.56 24.86 5.11
CA GLY A 50 2.94 24.61 5.55
C GLY A 50 3.16 23.17 6.06
N SER A 51 2.43 22.21 5.51
CA SER A 51 2.43 20.80 5.94
C SER A 51 2.52 19.82 4.77
N ASP A 52 2.53 18.54 5.10
CA ASP A 52 2.51 17.39 4.19
C ASP A 52 1.78 16.20 4.84
N VAL A 53 1.52 15.15 4.07
CA VAL A 53 0.74 13.98 4.54
C VAL A 53 1.39 13.25 5.71
N VAL A 54 2.72 13.19 5.79
CA VAL A 54 3.45 12.53 6.89
C VAL A 54 3.38 13.38 8.14
N ARG A 55 3.60 14.69 8.01
CA ARG A 55 3.53 15.64 9.12
C ARG A 55 2.15 15.63 9.79
N GLU A 56 1.08 15.47 9.03
CA GLU A 56 -0.27 15.34 9.59
C GLU A 56 -0.46 14.08 10.45
N MET A 57 0.21 12.97 10.15
CA MET A 57 0.13 11.75 10.97
C MET A 57 0.80 11.93 12.32
N LEU A 58 1.90 12.68 12.34
CA LEU A 58 2.73 12.91 13.52
C LEU A 58 2.26 14.12 14.34
N ARG A 59 1.27 14.87 13.86
CA ARG A 59 0.84 16.15 14.45
C ARG A 59 0.43 16.02 15.92
N THR A 60 -0.21 14.93 16.30
CA THR A 60 -0.70 14.70 17.68
C THR A 60 0.27 13.90 18.54
N ALA A 61 1.38 13.41 17.95
CA ALA A 61 2.37 12.64 18.67
C ALA A 61 3.23 13.54 19.56
N ALA A 62 3.24 13.29 20.87
CA ALA A 62 4.13 14.02 21.79
C ALA A 62 5.61 13.71 21.52
N ARG A 63 5.91 12.48 21.09
CA ARG A 63 7.22 12.03 20.64
C ARG A 63 7.06 10.95 19.58
N PHE A 64 8.01 10.89 18.66
CA PHE A 64 8.11 9.79 17.72
C PHE A 64 8.78 8.58 18.39
N VAL A 65 8.19 7.40 18.22
CA VAL A 65 8.67 6.12 18.73
C VAL A 65 8.62 5.13 17.56
N THR A 66 9.75 4.48 17.30
CA THR A 66 9.88 3.47 16.25
C THR A 66 8.89 2.34 16.50
N LEU A 67 8.28 1.81 15.42
CA LEU A 67 7.21 0.80 15.41
C LEU A 67 5.84 1.23 15.97
N ASP A 68 5.73 2.34 16.70
CA ASP A 68 4.42 2.85 17.12
C ASP A 68 3.62 3.35 15.89
N HIS A 69 2.30 3.21 15.97
CA HIS A 69 1.39 3.62 14.91
C HIS A 69 0.97 5.08 15.08
N TYR A 70 0.89 5.78 13.96
CA TYR A 70 0.50 7.18 13.87
C TYR A 70 -0.60 7.41 12.82
N PRO A 71 -1.64 8.21 13.14
CA PRO A 71 -1.95 8.71 14.47
C PRO A 71 -2.25 7.56 15.44
N GLU A 72 -2.26 7.86 16.75
CA GLU A 72 -2.65 6.87 17.75
C GLU A 72 -4.05 6.32 17.47
N GLY A 73 -4.21 5.00 17.55
CA GLY A 73 -5.47 4.31 17.27
C GLY A 73 -5.74 4.02 15.79
N ASP A 74 -4.74 4.21 14.92
CA ASP A 74 -4.85 4.11 13.46
C ASP A 74 -5.92 5.06 12.88
N VAL A 75 -6.13 4.99 11.58
CA VAL A 75 -7.26 5.63 10.91
C VAL A 75 -8.15 4.56 10.34
N LEU A 76 -9.37 4.46 10.86
CA LEU A 76 -10.39 3.51 10.41
C LEU A 76 -11.66 4.24 10.01
N ASP A 77 -12.03 4.12 8.74
CA ASP A 77 -13.34 4.51 8.25
C ASP A 77 -14.28 3.31 8.28
N ALA A 78 -15.09 3.23 9.34
CA ALA A 78 -16.02 2.12 9.57
C ALA A 78 -17.13 2.01 8.50
N HIS A 79 -17.45 3.10 7.79
CA HIS A 79 -18.49 3.10 6.76
C HIS A 79 -18.00 2.50 5.44
N THR A 80 -16.76 2.77 5.08
CA THR A 80 -16.16 2.31 3.83
C THR A 80 -15.35 1.05 4.00
N GLY A 81 -14.80 0.80 5.19
CA GLY A 81 -13.87 -0.29 5.50
C GLY A 81 -12.42 0.01 5.13
N ALA A 82 -12.07 1.26 4.84
CA ALA A 82 -10.68 1.65 4.66
C ALA A 82 -9.99 1.84 6.01
N GLN A 83 -8.78 1.27 6.15
CA GLN A 83 -7.92 1.54 7.29
C GLN A 83 -6.51 1.90 6.82
N TYR A 84 -5.83 2.76 7.55
CA TYR A 84 -4.39 2.91 7.41
C TYR A 84 -3.73 3.30 8.74
N TYR A 85 -2.42 3.10 8.83
CA TYR A 85 -1.56 3.73 9.82
C TYR A 85 -0.22 4.09 9.19
N TYR A 86 0.53 4.97 9.86
CA TYR A 86 1.90 5.32 9.53
C TYR A 86 2.85 4.88 10.65
N HIS A 87 4.00 4.31 10.32
CA HIS A 87 5.08 4.09 11.28
C HIS A 87 6.44 4.13 10.60
N ALA A 88 7.52 4.04 11.39
CA ALA A 88 8.86 3.86 10.83
C ALA A 88 9.66 2.84 11.63
N HIS A 89 10.46 2.06 10.89
CA HIS A 89 11.45 1.13 11.44
C HIS A 89 12.55 0.75 10.45
N ARG A 90 12.38 1.04 9.15
CA ARG A 90 13.31 0.66 8.09
C ARG A 90 14.29 1.80 7.79
N SER A 91 15.51 1.45 7.41
CA SER A 91 16.50 2.41 6.90
C SER A 91 16.19 2.82 5.45
N GLY A 92 16.52 4.05 5.07
CA GLY A 92 16.36 4.53 3.69
C GLY A 92 14.98 5.13 3.38
N GLU A 93 14.13 5.27 4.39
CA GLU A 93 12.86 5.99 4.35
C GLU A 93 12.67 6.78 5.65
N HIS A 94 11.79 7.78 5.64
CA HIS A 94 11.35 8.43 6.87
C HIS A 94 10.39 7.53 7.65
N GLY A 95 9.62 6.73 6.91
CA GLY A 95 8.64 5.75 7.41
C GLY A 95 7.65 5.45 6.29
N HIS A 96 6.61 4.69 6.59
CA HIS A 96 5.67 4.24 5.59
C HIS A 96 4.25 4.12 6.11
N PHE A 97 3.32 4.26 5.18
CA PHE A 97 1.92 3.92 5.43
C PHE A 97 1.72 2.43 5.17
N HIS A 98 0.89 1.79 6.00
CA HIS A 98 0.22 0.55 5.64
C HIS A 98 -1.26 0.84 5.41
N CYS A 99 -1.79 0.37 4.28
CA CYS A 99 -3.17 0.60 3.89
C CYS A 99 -3.91 -0.73 3.76
N PHE A 100 -5.11 -0.80 4.35
CA PHE A 100 -5.87 -2.03 4.50
C PHE A 100 -7.31 -1.87 4.03
N ALA A 101 -7.90 -3.02 3.68
CA ALA A 101 -9.33 -3.20 3.57
C ALA A 101 -9.82 -4.02 4.77
N ARG A 102 -10.86 -3.55 5.45
CA ARG A 102 -11.68 -4.28 6.43
C ARG A 102 -13.10 -4.44 5.89
N PRO A 103 -13.97 -5.27 6.49
CA PRO A 103 -15.41 -5.09 6.33
C PRO A 103 -15.78 -3.63 6.65
N PRO A 104 -16.62 -2.97 5.84
CA PRO A 104 -17.40 -3.46 4.68
C PRO A 104 -16.70 -3.44 3.30
N LEU A 105 -15.45 -3.00 3.20
CA LEU A 105 -14.69 -3.00 1.93
C LEU A 105 -14.38 -4.44 1.47
N LEU A 106 -13.97 -5.28 2.42
CA LEU A 106 -13.86 -6.72 2.23
C LEU A 106 -15.25 -7.34 2.26
N SER A 107 -15.64 -8.09 1.23
CA SER A 107 -16.82 -8.94 1.35
C SER A 107 -16.50 -10.12 2.30
N PRO A 108 -17.47 -10.63 3.09
CA PRO A 108 -17.26 -11.76 4.00
C PRO A 108 -16.70 -13.02 3.31
N GLU A 109 -16.98 -13.16 2.02
CA GLU A 109 -16.52 -14.26 1.16
C GLU A 109 -15.14 -14.02 0.54
N ALA A 110 -14.54 -12.84 0.74
CA ALA A 110 -13.23 -12.51 0.19
C ALA A 110 -12.08 -13.16 0.99
N ALA A 111 -12.29 -13.50 2.26
CA ALA A 111 -11.34 -14.27 3.06
C ALA A 111 -11.11 -15.64 2.41
N TRP A 112 -9.87 -15.87 2.00
CA TRP A 112 -9.46 -17.09 1.32
C TRP A 112 -9.70 -18.34 2.17
N GLN A 113 -10.11 -19.42 1.49
CA GLN A 113 -10.01 -20.79 1.99
C GLN A 113 -8.83 -21.43 1.26
N SER A 114 -7.86 -22.01 1.97
CA SER A 114 -6.80 -22.76 1.30
C SER A 114 -7.34 -23.91 0.47
N ARG A 115 -6.48 -24.49 -0.38
CA ARG A 115 -6.77 -25.79 -1.02
C ARG A 115 -7.08 -26.88 0.02
N GLU A 116 -6.71 -26.67 1.28
CA GLU A 116 -6.95 -27.52 2.45
C GLU A 116 -7.93 -26.89 3.47
N GLY A 117 -8.61 -25.79 3.12
CA GLY A 117 -9.57 -25.10 4.01
C GLY A 117 -8.94 -24.22 5.12
N LYS A 118 -7.63 -24.28 5.36
CA LYS A 118 -6.92 -23.38 6.29
C LYS A 118 -7.14 -21.90 5.96
N ARG A 119 -7.54 -21.13 6.97
CA ARG A 119 -7.70 -19.66 6.92
C ARG A 119 -6.59 -19.03 7.76
N PHE A 120 -5.93 -18.00 7.22
CA PHE A 120 -4.91 -17.25 7.94
C PHE A 120 -5.46 -15.90 8.38
N GLY A 121 -5.13 -15.52 9.62
CA GLY A 121 -5.47 -14.25 10.24
C GLY A 121 -6.91 -14.08 10.68
N PRO A 122 -7.23 -12.88 11.19
CA PRO A 122 -8.55 -12.51 11.66
C PRO A 122 -9.65 -12.80 10.64
N GLN A 123 -10.86 -13.07 11.12
CA GLN A 123 -12.01 -13.46 10.31
C GLN A 123 -13.25 -12.66 10.70
N GLY A 124 -14.29 -12.69 9.86
CA GLY A 124 -15.54 -11.98 10.13
C GLY A 124 -15.32 -10.48 10.20
N ASP A 125 -15.89 -9.84 11.22
CA ASP A 125 -15.80 -8.38 11.42
C ASP A 125 -14.38 -7.89 11.73
N GLU A 126 -13.52 -8.79 12.21
CA GLU A 126 -12.10 -8.51 12.46
C GLU A 126 -11.21 -8.69 11.23
N ALA A 127 -11.77 -9.15 10.10
CA ALA A 127 -10.97 -9.37 8.90
C ALA A 127 -10.28 -8.08 8.43
N ILE A 128 -9.01 -8.19 8.07
CA ILE A 128 -8.17 -7.09 7.60
C ILE A 128 -7.23 -7.61 6.52
N ALA A 129 -7.21 -6.99 5.34
CA ALA A 129 -6.33 -7.37 4.25
C ALA A 129 -5.47 -6.18 3.83
N HIS A 130 -4.17 -6.39 3.75
CA HIS A 130 -3.20 -5.42 3.31
C HIS A 130 -3.33 -5.18 1.80
N LEU A 131 -3.57 -3.92 1.43
CA LEU A 131 -3.68 -3.50 0.04
C LEU A 131 -2.33 -3.06 -0.54
N VAL A 132 -1.58 -2.27 0.22
CA VAL A 132 -0.26 -1.74 -0.15
C VAL A 132 0.37 -1.02 1.03
N ALA A 133 1.69 -1.07 1.12
CA ALA A 133 2.48 -0.16 1.93
C ALA A 133 3.16 0.91 1.05
N ILE A 134 3.24 2.15 1.54
CA ILE A 134 3.77 3.31 0.80
C ILE A 134 4.94 3.88 1.60
N GLY A 135 6.17 3.66 1.13
CA GLY A 135 7.37 4.24 1.70
C GLY A 135 7.47 5.72 1.40
N MET A 136 7.83 6.53 2.40
CA MET A 136 7.88 8.00 2.31
C MET A 136 9.28 8.53 2.61
N ASP A 137 9.70 9.57 1.89
CA ASP A 137 10.90 10.34 2.24
C ASP A 137 10.62 11.38 3.34
N ALA A 138 11.67 12.10 3.75
CA ALA A 138 11.62 13.12 4.79
C ALA A 138 10.83 14.39 4.40
N TRP A 139 10.39 14.50 3.14
CA TRP A 139 9.63 15.63 2.60
C TRP A 139 8.19 15.24 2.25
N GLY A 140 7.72 14.08 2.72
CA GLY A 140 6.37 13.59 2.51
C GLY A 140 6.11 13.08 1.08
N ARG A 141 7.14 12.70 0.31
CA ARG A 141 6.98 12.15 -1.04
C ARG A 141 7.04 10.62 -0.99
N PRO A 142 6.19 9.92 -1.76
CA PRO A 142 6.25 8.48 -1.86
C PRO A 142 7.48 8.05 -2.68
N ILE A 143 8.30 7.18 -2.10
CA ILE A 143 9.53 6.65 -2.70
C ILE A 143 9.43 5.17 -3.06
N SER A 144 8.48 4.43 -2.48
CA SER A 144 8.25 3.03 -2.83
C SER A 144 6.81 2.58 -2.58
N LEU A 145 6.41 1.51 -3.28
CA LEU A 145 5.23 0.71 -2.94
C LEU A 145 5.66 -0.72 -2.69
N PHE A 146 5.16 -1.35 -1.64
CA PHE A 146 5.52 -2.74 -1.34
C PHE A 146 4.39 -3.53 -0.70
N LEU A 147 4.50 -4.85 -0.78
CA LEU A 147 3.61 -5.80 -0.11
C LEU A 147 4.44 -6.70 0.78
N THR A 148 4.08 -6.68 2.06
CA THR A 148 4.71 -7.49 3.08
C THR A 148 4.24 -8.94 3.02
N ASN A 149 4.97 -9.78 3.75
CA ASN A 149 4.51 -11.11 4.08
C ASN A 149 3.35 -11.03 5.08
N ARG A 150 2.48 -12.04 5.07
CA ARG A 150 1.23 -12.06 5.84
C ARG A 150 1.47 -11.89 7.34
N TRP A 151 2.52 -12.51 7.89
CA TRP A 151 2.84 -12.43 9.31
C TRP A 151 3.16 -11.01 9.79
N VAL A 152 3.64 -10.13 8.91
CA VAL A 152 4.09 -8.77 9.28
C VAL A 152 2.94 -7.94 9.85
N THR A 153 1.76 -8.08 9.26
CA THR A 153 0.56 -7.34 9.67
C THR A 153 -0.51 -8.26 10.29
N ASP A 154 -0.17 -9.52 10.53
CA ASP A 154 -1.09 -10.60 10.94
C ASP A 154 -2.39 -10.61 10.09
N GLU A 155 -2.31 -10.28 8.80
CA GLU A 155 -3.50 -10.01 7.99
C GLU A 155 -4.33 -11.27 7.71
N THR A 156 -5.61 -11.07 7.41
CA THR A 156 -6.43 -12.02 6.67
C THR A 156 -5.82 -12.20 5.28
N TRP A 157 -5.33 -13.40 4.98
CA TRP A 157 -4.79 -13.66 3.64
C TRP A 157 -5.91 -13.61 2.59
N VAL A 158 -5.79 -12.70 1.62
CA VAL A 158 -6.74 -12.54 0.51
C VAL A 158 -5.99 -12.52 -0.82
N PRO A 159 -6.35 -13.39 -1.79
CA PRO A 159 -5.67 -13.45 -3.08
C PRO A 159 -5.91 -12.18 -3.91
N ALA A 160 -4.93 -11.86 -4.75
CA ALA A 160 -4.90 -10.66 -5.56
C ALA A 160 -6.21 -10.42 -6.30
N HIS A 161 -6.76 -11.45 -6.96
CA HIS A 161 -7.98 -11.32 -7.78
C HIS A 161 -9.21 -10.80 -6.99
N ARG A 162 -9.27 -11.00 -5.66
CA ARG A 162 -10.32 -10.46 -4.79
C ARG A 162 -10.00 -9.04 -4.32
N LEU A 163 -8.71 -8.69 -4.19
CA LEU A 163 -8.26 -7.34 -3.81
C LEU A 163 -8.26 -6.34 -4.97
N LEU A 164 -8.01 -6.78 -6.22
CA LEU A 164 -7.89 -5.87 -7.38
C LEU A 164 -9.09 -4.90 -7.53
N PRO A 165 -10.35 -5.34 -7.38
CA PRO A 165 -11.51 -4.46 -7.49
C PRO A 165 -11.60 -3.44 -6.33
N LEU A 166 -11.00 -3.74 -5.18
CA LEU A 166 -11.12 -2.97 -3.94
C LEU A 166 -10.18 -1.76 -3.92
N VAL A 167 -9.05 -1.81 -4.64
CA VAL A 167 -8.07 -0.72 -4.67
C VAL A 167 -8.71 0.61 -5.07
N ASN A 168 -9.58 0.61 -6.09
CA ASN A 168 -10.30 1.83 -6.51
C ASN A 168 -11.45 2.24 -5.58
N ARG A 169 -11.82 1.39 -4.62
CA ARG A 169 -12.89 1.63 -3.64
C ARG A 169 -12.35 2.08 -2.29
N PHE A 170 -11.06 1.93 -2.03
CA PHE A 170 -10.42 2.49 -0.84
C PHE A 170 -10.76 3.98 -0.71
N ALA A 171 -11.26 4.39 0.45
CA ALA A 171 -11.65 5.76 0.73
C ALA A 171 -11.72 6.00 2.23
N VAL A 172 -11.05 7.02 2.73
CA VAL A 172 -11.31 7.57 4.06
C VAL A 172 -12.08 8.87 3.87
N THR A 173 -13.31 8.91 4.39
CA THR A 173 -14.30 9.94 4.06
C THR A 173 -14.54 10.93 5.20
N HIS A 174 -14.13 10.58 6.43
CA HIS A 174 -14.16 11.48 7.57
C HIS A 174 -12.93 12.40 7.64
N ALA A 175 -12.96 13.38 8.55
CA ALA A 175 -11.90 14.39 8.68
C ALA A 175 -10.75 14.00 9.62
N TYR A 176 -10.89 12.99 10.48
CA TYR A 176 -9.82 12.55 11.38
C TYR A 176 -8.72 11.75 10.65
N PRO A 177 -7.42 11.99 10.91
CA PRO A 177 -6.86 13.04 11.76
C PRO A 177 -6.80 14.38 11.03
N ASN A 178 -6.74 14.35 9.69
CA ASN A 178 -6.80 15.54 8.84
C ASN A 178 -7.54 15.20 7.53
N TRP A 179 -8.51 16.02 7.15
CA TRP A 179 -9.34 15.82 5.96
C TRP A 179 -8.53 15.83 4.66
N ALA A 180 -7.58 16.76 4.51
CA ALA A 180 -6.73 16.85 3.32
C ALA A 180 -5.78 15.65 3.24
N ALA A 181 -5.21 15.19 4.36
CA ALA A 181 -4.37 13.98 4.39
C ALA A 181 -5.17 12.72 4.00
N ASN A 182 -6.41 12.59 4.46
CA ASN A 182 -7.28 11.48 4.09
C ASN A 182 -7.65 11.47 2.61
N ILE A 183 -7.95 12.64 2.04
CA ILE A 183 -8.17 12.78 0.60
C ILE A 183 -6.89 12.43 -0.14
N TRP A 184 -5.73 12.96 0.30
CA TRP A 184 -4.44 12.69 -0.31
C TRP A 184 -4.18 11.19 -0.41
N LEU A 185 -4.30 10.45 0.69
CA LEU A 185 -4.01 9.01 0.69
C LEU A 185 -5.02 8.21 -0.13
N THR A 186 -6.31 8.54 0.01
CA THR A 186 -7.40 7.94 -0.77
C THR A 186 -7.16 8.08 -2.27
N THR A 187 -6.85 9.29 -2.70
CA THR A 187 -6.75 9.65 -4.11
C THR A 187 -5.42 9.21 -4.71
N PHE A 188 -4.33 9.24 -3.93
CA PHE A 188 -3.05 8.65 -4.32
C PHE A 188 -3.20 7.16 -4.62
N ILE A 189 -3.78 6.35 -3.71
CA ILE A 189 -4.00 4.91 -3.92
C ILE A 189 -4.82 4.63 -5.19
N ARG A 190 -5.87 5.42 -5.43
CA ARG A 190 -6.69 5.32 -6.65
C ARG A 190 -5.94 5.74 -7.91
N ALA A 191 -5.10 6.77 -7.83
CA ALA A 191 -4.28 7.25 -8.93
C ALA A 191 -3.24 6.21 -9.36
N VAL A 192 -2.56 5.59 -8.39
CA VAL A 192 -1.52 4.57 -8.65
C VAL A 192 -2.05 3.13 -8.68
N GLN A 193 -3.38 2.96 -8.82
CA GLN A 193 -4.01 1.65 -8.84
C GLN A 193 -3.39 0.67 -9.86
N PRO A 194 -2.96 1.07 -11.07
CA PRO A 194 -2.29 0.16 -11.99
C PRO A 194 -1.00 -0.46 -11.42
N TRP A 195 -0.23 0.30 -10.64
CA TRP A 195 0.97 -0.21 -9.97
C TRP A 195 0.62 -1.16 -8.82
N ILE A 196 -0.38 -0.81 -8.00
CA ILE A 196 -0.85 -1.68 -6.91
C ILE A 196 -1.37 -3.02 -7.45
N VAL A 197 -2.09 -3.00 -8.59
CA VAL A 197 -2.54 -4.23 -9.27
C VAL A 197 -1.36 -5.10 -9.71
N ALA A 198 -0.32 -4.48 -10.27
CA ALA A 198 0.88 -5.20 -10.69
C ALA A 198 1.59 -5.85 -9.48
N LEU A 199 1.73 -5.12 -8.37
CA LEU A 199 2.27 -5.64 -7.12
C LEU A 199 1.45 -6.81 -6.57
N LEU A 200 0.12 -6.68 -6.45
CA LEU A 200 -0.73 -7.75 -5.92
C LEU A 200 -0.61 -9.03 -6.76
N ARG A 201 -0.59 -8.91 -8.09
CA ARG A 201 -0.39 -10.07 -8.98
C ARG A 201 1.00 -10.68 -8.81
N ALA A 202 2.03 -9.85 -8.70
CA ALA A 202 3.40 -10.31 -8.49
C ALA A 202 3.56 -11.00 -7.13
N ARG A 203 2.92 -10.51 -6.07
CA ARG A 203 2.89 -11.13 -4.74
C ARG A 203 2.36 -12.56 -4.82
N ASP A 204 1.17 -12.74 -5.40
CA ASP A 204 0.54 -14.06 -5.50
C ASP A 204 1.38 -15.02 -6.35
N ALA A 205 1.93 -14.55 -7.49
CA ALA A 205 2.81 -15.36 -8.33
C ALA A 205 4.10 -15.76 -7.62
N ARG A 206 4.72 -14.82 -6.89
CA ARG A 206 5.94 -15.04 -6.11
C ARG A 206 5.73 -16.09 -5.02
N ILE A 207 4.64 -15.97 -4.25
CA ILE A 207 4.28 -16.93 -3.21
C ILE A 207 3.99 -18.30 -3.82
N ALA A 208 3.17 -18.38 -4.86
CA ALA A 208 2.83 -19.65 -5.51
C ALA A 208 4.07 -20.40 -6.03
N ALA A 209 5.08 -19.67 -6.52
CA ALA A 209 6.32 -20.26 -6.99
C ALA A 209 7.18 -20.86 -5.86
N HIS A 210 7.07 -20.37 -4.62
CA HIS A 210 7.96 -20.75 -3.51
C HIS A 210 7.28 -21.67 -2.49
N LEU A 211 5.95 -21.68 -2.45
CA LEU A 211 5.19 -22.40 -1.42
C LEU A 211 5.46 -23.91 -1.39
N ALA A 212 5.80 -24.52 -2.53
CA ALA A 212 6.14 -25.95 -2.57
C ALA A 212 7.47 -26.27 -1.88
N ALA A 213 8.46 -25.38 -1.97
CA ALA A 213 9.78 -25.53 -1.36
C ALA A 213 9.83 -24.95 0.07
N GLN A 214 8.91 -24.05 0.41
CA GLN A 214 8.82 -23.35 1.68
C GLN A 214 7.34 -23.27 2.13
N PRO A 215 6.75 -24.38 2.61
CA PRO A 215 5.32 -24.45 2.97
C PRO A 215 4.89 -23.45 4.06
N GLU A 216 5.82 -23.06 4.92
CA GLU A 216 5.65 -22.09 5.99
C GLU A 216 5.84 -20.63 5.55
N LEU A 217 6.05 -20.35 4.26
CA LEU A 217 6.42 -19.02 3.75
C LEU A 217 5.57 -17.87 4.31
N LEU A 218 4.25 -18.04 4.43
CA LEU A 218 3.36 -17.00 4.93
C LEU A 218 3.59 -16.62 6.41
N GLU A 219 4.29 -17.48 7.16
CA GLU A 219 4.65 -17.32 8.56
C GLU A 219 6.18 -17.23 8.79
N ASP A 220 6.97 -17.17 7.71
CA ASP A 220 8.42 -17.10 7.80
C ASP A 220 8.88 -15.67 8.13
N ARG A 221 9.30 -15.48 9.39
CA ARG A 221 9.76 -14.19 9.93
C ARG A 221 11.07 -13.68 9.33
N SER A 222 11.80 -14.49 8.58
CA SER A 222 12.97 -14.01 7.83
C SER A 222 12.59 -13.24 6.56
N VAL A 223 11.33 -13.34 6.13
CA VAL A 223 10.80 -12.67 4.94
C VAL A 223 9.78 -11.62 5.35
N GLU A 224 10.19 -10.36 5.39
CA GLU A 224 9.30 -9.24 5.70
C GLU A 224 8.55 -8.74 4.44
N VAL A 225 9.24 -8.59 3.31
CA VAL A 225 8.68 -8.02 2.08
C VAL A 225 8.68 -9.08 0.96
N ILE A 226 7.54 -9.26 0.30
CA ILE A 226 7.38 -10.23 -0.79
C ILE A 226 7.72 -9.59 -2.14
N VAL A 227 7.19 -8.39 -2.38
CA VAL A 227 7.39 -7.63 -3.63
C VAL A 227 7.43 -6.12 -3.34
N GLN A 228 8.21 -5.39 -4.13
CA GLN A 228 8.34 -3.93 -4.02
C GLN A 228 8.57 -3.24 -5.37
N MET A 229 8.26 -1.94 -5.43
CA MET A 229 8.47 -1.04 -6.56
C MET A 229 9.12 0.25 -6.04
N GLU A 230 10.18 0.71 -6.71
CA GLU A 230 10.83 2.00 -6.41
C GLU A 230 10.17 3.11 -7.24
N LEU A 231 9.62 4.11 -6.58
CA LEU A 231 8.91 5.21 -7.22
C LEU A 231 9.79 6.40 -7.55
N THR A 232 11.03 6.48 -7.06
CA THR A 232 11.89 7.67 -7.19
C THR A 232 12.04 8.16 -8.64
N THR A 233 12.09 7.23 -9.60
CA THR A 233 12.22 7.56 -11.04
C THR A 233 10.87 7.80 -11.74
N ALA A 234 9.77 7.26 -11.20
CA ALA A 234 8.43 7.39 -11.79
C ALA A 234 7.64 8.56 -11.17
N TRP A 235 8.02 8.99 -9.98
CA TRP A 235 7.36 10.06 -9.23
C TRP A 235 7.31 11.39 -9.99
N PRO A 236 8.40 11.87 -10.65
CA PRO A 236 8.32 13.09 -11.44
C PRO A 236 7.30 13.02 -12.58
N ALA A 237 7.20 11.86 -13.26
CA ALA A 237 6.23 11.66 -14.33
C ALA A 237 4.78 11.64 -13.79
N LEU A 238 4.56 10.97 -12.65
CA LEU A 238 3.25 10.95 -11.99
C LEU A 238 2.82 12.35 -11.54
N ALA A 239 3.73 13.12 -10.95
CA ALA A 239 3.46 14.48 -10.50
C ALA A 239 3.23 15.45 -11.67
N ALA A 240 4.03 15.34 -12.74
CA ALA A 240 3.82 16.11 -13.96
C ALA A 240 2.44 15.80 -14.59
N TRP A 241 2.04 14.53 -14.62
CA TRP A 241 0.71 14.14 -15.07
C TRP A 241 -0.41 14.72 -14.20
N ALA A 242 -0.15 14.91 -12.90
CA ALA A 242 -1.06 15.57 -11.97
C ALA A 242 -1.10 17.10 -12.10
N GLY A 243 -0.19 17.70 -12.86
CA GLY A 243 -0.01 19.14 -12.90
C GLY A 243 0.55 19.69 -11.58
N LEU A 244 1.24 18.85 -10.80
CA LEU A 244 1.93 19.26 -9.58
C LEU A 244 3.33 19.77 -9.92
N GLU A 245 3.61 21.01 -9.53
CA GLU A 245 4.97 21.52 -9.46
C GLU A 245 5.60 21.03 -8.16
N LEU A 246 6.45 20.00 -8.26
CA LEU A 246 7.21 19.53 -7.12
C LEU A 246 8.37 20.48 -6.86
N PRO A 247 8.51 21.06 -5.65
CA PRO A 247 9.73 21.78 -5.32
C PRO A 247 10.92 20.83 -5.40
N PRO A 248 12.13 21.33 -5.68
CA PRO A 248 13.34 20.50 -5.57
C PRO A 248 13.43 19.90 -4.17
N ILE A 249 14.00 18.71 -4.06
CA ILE A 249 14.40 18.17 -2.75
C ILE A 249 15.60 19.02 -2.32
N PRO A 250 15.55 19.70 -1.16
CA PRO A 250 16.73 20.37 -0.60
C PRO A 250 17.88 19.36 -0.44
N GLU A 251 19.09 19.78 -0.81
CA GLU A 251 20.32 18.99 -0.60
C GLU A 251 20.55 18.63 0.87
#